data_AF-A0A1A8N8X0-F1
#
_entry.id   AF-A0A1A8N8X0-F1
#
_cell.length_a   1.000
_cell.length_b   1.000
_cell.length_c   1.000
_cell.angle_alpha   90.00
_cell.angle_beta   90.00
_cell.angle_gamma   90.00
#
_symmetry.space_group_name_H-M   'P 1'
#
loop_
_entity.id
_entity.type
_entity.pdbx_description
1 polymer ?
#
loop_
_entity_poly.entity_id
_entity_poly.type
_entity_poly.pdbx_seq_one_letter_code
_entity_poly.pdbx_strand_id
1 'polypeptide(L)'
;VGMILCTLYLIANEVGLLIDLSQLKFLEDDYLSMLPLSKANETEIAHLNNTQSELKCCGLLSYRDWDYNIPKSCLCAENSMDPCVAAPRNSSLFIEDQIVLIYAKPCLSIIAAQAMKTIHIASGILMGFILLWVGSIASCIAILCQLNKKMETPKVVYSSEAKAGNYTSLTEAPETEIT
;
A
#
# COMPACT_ATOMS: atom_id res chain seq x y z
N VAL A 1 3.38 -21.78 -15.49
CA VAL A 1 2.56 -20.61 -15.06
C VAL A 1 3.05 -20.08 -13.70
N GLY A 2 3.08 -20.89 -12.62
CA GLY A 2 3.57 -20.42 -11.31
C GLY A 2 4.99 -19.85 -11.30
N MET A 3 5.96 -20.51 -11.94
CA MET A 3 7.33 -19.99 -12.01
C MET A 3 7.44 -18.67 -12.78
N ILE A 4 6.65 -18.51 -13.85
CA ILE A 4 6.63 -17.28 -14.67
C ILE A 4 6.11 -16.11 -13.82
N LEU A 5 5.07 -16.34 -13.01
CA LEU A 5 4.50 -15.32 -12.14
C LEU A 5 5.46 -14.94 -11.00
N CYS A 6 6.17 -15.92 -10.41
CA CYS A 6 7.21 -15.64 -9.44
C CYS A 6 8.36 -14.82 -10.04
N THR A 7 8.83 -15.17 -11.24
CA THR A 7 9.89 -14.39 -11.91
C THR A 7 9.43 -12.99 -12.30
N LEU A 8 8.19 -12.83 -12.79
CA LEU A 8 7.62 -11.52 -13.09
C LEU A 8 7.51 -10.64 -11.84
N TYR A 9 7.20 -11.26 -10.69
CA TYR A 9 7.18 -10.53 -9.41
C TYR A 9 8.56 -10.04 -8.99
N LEU A 10 9.59 -10.88 -9.08
CA LEU A 10 10.95 -10.45 -8.75
C LEU A 10 11.38 -9.26 -9.62
N ILE A 11 11.08 -9.32 -10.92
CA ILE A 11 11.33 -8.21 -11.84
C ILE A 11 10.52 -6.97 -11.45
N ALA A 12 9.25 -7.11 -11.06
CA ALA A 12 8.41 -6.01 -10.63
C ALA A 12 8.91 -5.32 -9.34
N ASN A 13 9.53 -6.06 -8.41
CA ASN A 13 10.15 -5.45 -7.22
C ASN A 13 11.38 -4.63 -7.58
N GLU A 14 12.25 -5.15 -8.44
CA GLU A 14 13.44 -4.45 -8.90
C GLU A 14 13.08 -3.17 -9.68
N VAL A 15 12.09 -3.25 -10.57
CA VAL A 15 11.55 -2.09 -11.28
C VAL A 15 10.85 -1.13 -10.31
N GLY A 16 10.12 -1.66 -9.33
CA GLY A 16 9.44 -0.88 -8.30
C GLY A 16 10.39 0.02 -7.51
N LEU A 17 11.57 -0.49 -7.12
CA LEU A 17 12.57 0.30 -6.41
C LEU A 17 13.04 1.53 -7.21
N LEU A 18 13.23 1.39 -8.52
CA LEU A 18 13.63 2.50 -9.40
C LEU A 18 12.51 3.55 -9.51
N ILE A 19 11.26 3.09 -9.58
CA ILE A 19 10.09 3.98 -9.60
C ILE A 19 9.98 4.72 -8.27
N ASP A 20 10.10 4.05 -7.13
CA ASP A 20 10.00 4.66 -5.80
C ASP A 20 11.00 5.80 -5.61
N LEU A 21 12.25 5.61 -6.06
CA LEU A 21 13.27 6.66 -6.02
C LEU A 21 12.90 7.87 -6.92
N SER A 22 12.33 7.61 -8.09
CA SER A 22 11.91 8.69 -8.99
C SER A 22 10.73 9.47 -8.43
N GLN A 23 9.76 8.78 -7.81
CA GLN A 23 8.60 9.37 -7.15
C GLN A 23 9.02 10.21 -5.94
N LEU A 24 9.98 9.71 -5.17
CA LEU A 24 10.52 10.42 -4.01
C LEU A 24 11.19 11.74 -4.43
N LYS A 25 12.02 11.73 -5.47
CA LYS A 25 12.64 12.95 -5.99
C LYS A 25 11.61 13.95 -6.51
N PHE A 26 10.62 13.46 -7.25
CA PHE A 26 9.53 14.31 -7.75
C PHE A 26 8.76 14.97 -6.60
N LEU A 27 8.45 14.21 -5.54
CA LEU A 27 7.82 14.74 -4.33
C LEU A 27 8.70 15.79 -3.65
N GLU A 28 10.00 15.54 -3.52
CA GLU A 28 10.95 16.51 -2.97
C GLU A 28 10.98 17.79 -3.78
N ASP A 29 11.11 17.70 -5.10
CA ASP A 29 11.14 18.86 -6.00
C ASP A 29 9.84 19.68 -5.94
N ASP A 30 8.68 19.01 -5.86
CA ASP A 30 7.37 19.64 -5.74
C ASP A 30 7.27 20.47 -4.45
N TYR A 31 7.65 19.89 -3.31
CA TYR A 31 7.69 20.62 -2.03
C TYR A 31 8.72 21.75 -2.04
N LEU A 32 9.91 21.53 -2.61
CA LEU A 32 10.94 22.55 -2.69
C LEU A 32 10.53 23.74 -3.57
N SER A 33 9.63 23.54 -4.53
CA SER A 33 9.07 24.62 -5.36
C SER A 33 8.26 25.64 -4.57
N MET A 34 7.79 25.28 -3.37
CA MET A 34 7.08 26.17 -2.43
C MET A 34 8.03 27.15 -1.71
N LEU A 35 9.36 26.96 -1.82
CA LEU A 35 10.33 27.86 -1.20
C LEU A 35 10.50 29.17 -1.99
N PRO A 36 10.67 30.32 -1.31
CA PRO A 36 10.64 30.49 0.15
C PRO A 36 9.20 30.51 0.70
N LEU A 37 8.97 29.87 1.85
CA LEU A 37 7.64 29.71 2.45
C LEU A 37 6.94 31.04 2.75
N SER A 38 7.69 32.12 2.91
CA SER A 38 7.18 33.48 3.09
C SER A 38 6.38 34.04 1.90
N LYS A 39 6.51 33.44 0.71
CA LYS A 39 5.84 33.88 -0.54
C LYS A 39 4.82 32.86 -1.07
N ALA A 40 4.66 31.72 -0.39
CA ALA A 40 3.76 30.66 -0.82
C ALA A 40 2.28 31.07 -0.65
N ASN A 41 1.38 30.34 -1.32
CA ASN A 41 -0.04 30.63 -1.26
C ASN A 41 -0.62 30.30 0.13
N GLU A 42 -1.65 31.02 0.56
CA GLU A 42 -2.29 30.84 1.87
C GLU A 42 -2.78 29.39 2.09
N THR A 43 -3.31 28.77 1.04
CA THR A 43 -3.78 27.37 1.08
C THR A 43 -2.65 26.39 1.31
N GLU A 44 -1.50 26.60 0.67
CA GLU A 44 -0.32 25.74 0.79
C GLU A 44 0.30 25.89 2.18
N ILE A 45 0.38 27.15 2.68
CA ILE A 45 0.83 27.47 4.03
C ILE A 45 -0.10 26.83 5.07
N ALA A 46 -1.42 26.88 4.87
CA ALA A 46 -2.39 26.26 5.77
C ALA A 46 -2.20 24.74 5.83
N HIS A 47 -2.01 24.10 4.67
CA HIS A 47 -1.73 22.66 4.61
C HIS A 47 -0.42 22.31 5.33
N LEU A 48 0.67 23.03 5.03
CA LEU A 48 1.96 22.84 5.67
C LEU A 48 1.90 23.07 7.19
N ASN A 49 1.10 24.03 7.67
CA ASN A 49 0.90 24.26 9.10
C ASN A 49 0.17 23.11 9.79
N ASN A 50 -0.83 22.51 9.13
CA ASN A 50 -1.47 21.30 9.64
C ASN A 50 -0.47 20.14 9.71
N THR A 51 0.27 19.90 8.61
CA THR A 51 1.29 18.85 8.54
C THR A 51 2.39 19.02 9.58
N GLN A 52 2.87 20.25 9.82
CA GLN A 52 3.87 20.55 10.87
C GLN A 52 3.37 20.18 12.27
N SER A 53 2.08 20.44 12.54
CA SER A 53 1.45 20.15 13.83
C SER A 53 1.26 18.64 14.03
N GLU A 54 0.85 17.93 12.98
CA GLU A 54 0.63 16.47 13.01
C GLU A 54 1.94 15.68 13.08
N LEU A 55 2.93 16.07 12.28
CA LEU A 55 4.22 15.37 12.14
C LEU A 55 5.30 15.89 13.09
N LYS A 56 5.00 16.93 13.88
CA LYS A 56 5.92 17.53 14.86
C LYS A 56 7.27 17.90 14.24
N CYS A 57 7.19 18.70 13.18
CA CYS A 57 8.31 19.15 12.38
C CYS A 57 8.19 20.65 12.10
N CYS A 58 9.28 21.28 11.64
CA CYS A 58 9.26 22.70 11.30
C CYS A 58 10.06 23.01 10.03
N GLY A 59 9.39 23.67 9.09
CA GLY A 59 9.92 23.97 7.76
C GLY A 59 10.06 22.72 6.87
N LEU A 60 10.45 22.91 5.62
CA LEU A 60 10.61 21.82 4.66
C LEU A 60 11.98 21.17 4.81
N LEU A 61 13.04 21.95 4.65
CA LEU A 61 14.44 21.58 4.87
C LEU A 61 14.94 22.01 6.25
N SER A 62 14.40 23.11 6.78
CA SER A 62 14.74 23.63 8.10
C SER A 62 13.70 24.66 8.57
N TYR A 63 13.62 24.90 9.88
CA TYR A 63 12.84 26.03 10.42
C TYR A 63 13.22 27.38 9.78
N ARG A 64 14.43 27.49 9.20
CA ARG A 64 14.93 28.69 8.51
C ARG A 64 14.21 28.99 7.20
N ASP A 65 13.45 28.04 6.65
CA ASP A 65 12.65 28.25 5.43
C ASP A 65 11.54 29.30 5.64
N TRP A 66 11.16 29.52 6.90
CA TRP A 66 10.24 30.56 7.35
C TRP A 66 10.91 31.93 7.56
N ASP A 67 12.23 32.02 7.38
CA ASP A 67 13.02 33.20 7.73
C ASP A 67 12.74 33.64 9.19
N TYR A 68 12.18 34.83 9.40
CA TYR A 68 11.77 35.31 10.73
C TYR A 68 10.30 35.06 11.07
N ASN A 69 9.48 34.61 10.11
CA ASN A 69 8.03 34.45 10.25
C ASN A 69 7.63 33.01 10.57
N ILE A 70 8.18 32.46 11.66
CA ILE A 70 7.93 31.08 12.08
C ILE A 70 6.49 30.94 12.60
N PRO A 71 5.68 30.00 12.07
CA PRO A 71 4.30 29.82 12.49
C PRO A 71 4.17 29.08 13.83
N LYS A 72 3.02 29.25 14.50
CA LYS A 72 2.72 28.57 15.77
C LYS A 72 2.61 27.04 15.64
N SER A 73 2.39 26.51 14.45
CA SER A 73 2.43 25.07 14.16
C SER A 73 3.79 24.43 14.44
N CYS A 74 4.87 25.21 14.42
CA CYS A 74 6.21 24.75 14.76
C CYS A 74 6.48 24.64 16.27
N LEU A 75 5.57 25.13 17.12
CA LEU A 75 5.78 25.17 18.56
C LEU A 75 5.94 23.77 19.13
N CYS A 76 6.99 23.61 19.92
CA CYS A 76 7.28 22.39 20.64
C CYS A 76 7.08 22.59 22.14
N ALA A 77 6.44 21.62 22.79
CA ALA A 77 6.33 21.59 24.25
C ALA A 77 7.66 21.22 24.90
N GLU A 78 7.96 21.82 26.06
CA GLU A 78 9.20 21.57 26.81
C GLU A 78 9.38 20.10 27.25
N ASN A 79 8.26 19.39 27.46
CA ASN A 79 8.23 17.97 27.82
C ASN A 79 8.02 17.05 26.61
N SER A 80 8.22 17.54 25.39
CA SER A 80 8.08 16.73 24.18
C SER A 80 9.12 15.62 24.13
N MET A 81 8.70 14.43 23.65
CA MET A 81 9.63 13.34 23.32
C MET A 81 10.40 13.61 22.01
N ASP A 82 9.93 14.56 21.22
CA ASP A 82 10.51 14.95 19.95
C ASP A 82 11.60 16.02 20.16
N PRO A 83 12.69 16.02 19.39
CA PRO A 83 13.80 16.94 19.58
C PRO A 83 13.41 18.37 19.20
N CYS A 84 13.72 19.31 20.09
CA CYS A 84 13.34 20.71 19.96
C CYS A 84 14.53 21.65 20.18
N VAL A 85 14.46 22.81 19.53
CA VAL A 85 15.50 23.84 19.57
C VAL A 85 14.88 25.19 19.91
N ALA A 86 15.67 26.08 20.50
CA ALA A 86 15.23 27.44 20.76
C ALA A 86 15.00 28.19 19.44
N ALA A 87 13.85 28.85 19.32
CA ALA A 87 13.55 29.72 18.20
C ALA A 87 14.51 30.93 18.18
N PRO A 88 14.81 31.49 16.99
CA PRO A 88 15.54 32.76 16.89
C PRO A 88 14.85 33.88 17.68
N ARG A 89 15.61 34.69 18.42
CA ARG A 89 15.06 35.78 19.26
C ARG A 89 14.31 36.86 18.48
N ASN A 90 14.63 37.00 17.19
CA ASN A 90 13.98 37.95 16.29
C ASN A 90 12.84 37.32 15.47
N SER A 91 12.41 36.11 15.82
CA SER A 91 11.28 35.46 15.16
C SER A 91 9.94 36.03 15.63
N SER A 92 8.92 35.90 14.79
CA SER A 92 7.53 36.28 15.06
C SER A 92 6.88 35.58 16.26
N LEU A 93 7.51 34.52 16.78
CA LEU A 93 7.02 33.78 17.94
C LEU A 93 7.47 34.38 19.28
N PHE A 94 8.48 35.24 19.29
CA PHE A 94 9.04 35.78 20.52
C PHE A 94 8.16 36.90 21.06
N ILE A 95 7.57 36.70 22.24
CA ILE A 95 6.82 37.70 23.00
C ILE A 95 7.37 37.68 24.43
N GLU A 96 7.95 38.80 24.89
CA GLU A 96 8.33 39.02 26.30
C GLU A 96 9.35 38.03 26.91
N ASP A 97 10.60 38.03 26.41
CA ASP A 97 11.78 37.34 26.99
C ASP A 97 11.64 35.82 27.28
N GLN A 98 10.52 35.20 26.94
CA GLN A 98 10.32 33.75 27.07
C GLN A 98 11.03 32.99 25.95
N ILE A 99 11.78 31.96 26.34
CA ILE A 99 12.41 31.04 25.39
C ILE A 99 11.31 30.18 24.76
N VAL A 100 11.05 30.41 23.48
CA VAL A 100 10.13 29.59 22.69
C VAL A 100 10.89 28.42 22.05
N LEU A 101 10.36 27.21 22.22
CA LEU A 101 10.91 26.00 21.61
C LEU A 101 10.15 25.65 20.32
N ILE A 102 10.88 25.22 19.30
CA ILE A 102 10.35 24.76 18.02
C ILE A 102 10.90 23.39 17.67
N TYR A 103 10.16 22.63 16.85
CA TYR A 103 10.62 21.33 16.39
C TYR A 103 11.92 21.44 15.58
N ALA A 104 12.89 20.59 15.91
CA ALA A 104 14.20 20.59 15.26
C ALA A 104 14.20 19.87 13.91
N LYS A 105 13.28 18.93 13.71
CA LYS A 105 13.24 18.07 12.52
C LYS A 105 12.57 18.78 11.34
N PRO A 106 13.11 18.65 10.12
CA PRO A 106 12.48 19.13 8.90
C PRO A 106 11.34 18.21 8.43
N CYS A 107 10.26 18.80 7.91
CA CYS A 107 9.08 18.05 7.48
C CYS A 107 9.34 17.21 6.24
N LEU A 108 10.14 17.68 5.29
CA LEU A 108 10.32 16.99 4.01
C LEU A 108 10.88 15.58 4.21
N SER A 109 11.87 15.44 5.11
CA SER A 109 12.45 14.12 5.43
C SER A 109 11.44 13.14 6.03
N ILE A 110 10.48 13.62 6.82
CA ILE A 110 9.45 12.79 7.45
C ILE A 110 8.38 12.42 6.41
N ILE A 111 7.95 13.38 5.60
CA ILE A 111 6.98 13.17 4.51
C ILE A 111 7.54 12.17 3.51
N ALA A 112 8.79 12.35 3.07
CA ALA A 112 9.53 11.42 2.22
C ALA A 112 9.54 10.00 2.78
N ALA A 113 9.97 9.85 4.05
CA ALA A 113 10.03 8.54 4.70
C ALA A 113 8.65 7.88 4.81
N GLN A 114 7.62 8.66 5.13
CA GLN A 114 6.25 8.17 5.25
C GLN A 114 5.67 7.77 3.88
N ALA A 115 5.96 8.54 2.83
CA ALA A 115 5.55 8.22 1.46
C ALA A 115 6.15 6.90 1.00
N MET A 116 7.47 6.72 1.14
CA MET A 116 8.16 5.46 0.81
C MET A 116 7.60 4.27 1.57
N LYS A 117 7.38 4.43 2.88
CA LYS A 117 6.77 3.37 3.70
C LYS A 117 5.36 3.02 3.21
N THR A 118 4.57 4.02 2.87
CA THR A 118 3.20 3.83 2.37
C THR A 118 3.19 3.10 1.03
N ILE A 119 4.10 3.47 0.12
CA ILE A 119 4.26 2.80 -1.18
C ILE A 119 4.63 1.33 -0.99
N HIS A 120 5.61 1.03 -0.13
CA HIS A 120 6.00 -0.36 0.15
C HIS A 120 4.85 -1.19 0.73
N ILE A 121 4.08 -0.62 1.68
CA ILE A 121 2.92 -1.31 2.26
C ILE A 121 1.86 -1.57 1.18
N ALA A 122 1.52 -0.56 0.37
CA ALA A 122 0.53 -0.69 -0.70
C ALA A 122 0.95 -1.70 -1.77
N SER A 123 2.23 -1.68 -2.16
CA SER A 123 2.82 -2.65 -3.09
C SER A 123 2.71 -4.08 -2.55
N GLY A 124 3.05 -4.29 -1.28
CA GLY A 124 2.90 -5.59 -0.62
C GLY A 124 1.46 -6.09 -0.58
N ILE A 125 0.50 -5.20 -0.30
CA ILE A 125 -0.93 -5.54 -0.30
C ILE A 125 -1.40 -5.94 -1.70
N LEU A 126 -1.08 -5.15 -2.73
CA LEU A 126 -1.43 -5.44 -4.11
C LEU A 126 -0.86 -6.79 -4.56
N MET A 127 0.39 -7.06 -4.19
CA MET A 127 1.01 -8.36 -4.45
C MET A 127 0.26 -9.51 -3.78
N GLY A 128 -0.10 -9.34 -2.50
CA GLY A 128 -0.89 -10.34 -1.77
C GLY A 128 -2.18 -10.69 -2.49
N PHE A 129 -2.87 -9.69 -3.04
CA PHE A 129 -4.05 -9.93 -3.87
C PHE A 129 -3.71 -10.72 -5.15
N ILE A 130 -2.69 -10.33 -5.90
CA ILE A 130 -2.30 -11.04 -7.14
C ILE A 130 -2.00 -12.52 -6.86
N LEU A 131 -1.25 -12.82 -5.80
CA LEU A 131 -0.96 -14.19 -5.40
C LEU A 131 -2.21 -14.97 -5.03
N LEU A 132 -3.15 -14.36 -4.30
CA LEU A 132 -4.41 -14.99 -3.92
C LEU A 132 -5.23 -15.35 -5.18
N TRP A 133 -5.32 -14.43 -6.14
CA TRP A 133 -6.00 -14.64 -7.41
C TRP A 133 -5.39 -15.80 -8.21
N VAL A 134 -4.07 -15.82 -8.35
CA VAL A 134 -3.34 -16.88 -9.05
C VAL A 134 -3.49 -18.23 -8.34
N GLY A 135 -3.35 -18.23 -7.01
CA GLY A 135 -3.50 -19.42 -6.18
C GLY A 135 -4.90 -20.02 -6.29
N SER A 136 -5.93 -19.18 -6.33
CA SER A 136 -7.32 -19.59 -6.55
C SER A 136 -7.51 -20.29 -7.90
N ILE A 137 -7.04 -19.68 -8.99
CA ILE A 137 -7.13 -20.26 -10.34
C ILE A 137 -6.38 -21.60 -10.41
N ALA A 138 -5.16 -21.67 -9.84
CA ALA A 138 -4.36 -22.88 -9.82
C ALA A 138 -5.06 -24.01 -9.06
N SER A 139 -5.69 -23.70 -7.93
CA SER A 139 -6.46 -24.67 -7.13
C SER A 139 -7.68 -25.19 -7.91
N CYS A 140 -8.44 -24.31 -8.56
CA CYS A 140 -9.57 -24.71 -9.40
C CYS A 140 -9.15 -25.68 -10.51
N ILE A 141 -8.05 -25.39 -11.22
CA ILE A 141 -7.50 -26.26 -12.26
C ILE A 141 -7.10 -27.62 -11.66
N ALA A 142 -6.43 -27.62 -10.51
CA ALA A 142 -6.01 -28.87 -9.85
C ALA A 142 -7.21 -29.76 -9.49
N ILE A 143 -8.29 -29.17 -8.96
CA ILE A 143 -9.53 -29.90 -8.62
C ILE A 143 -10.16 -30.49 -9.90
N LEU A 144 -10.27 -29.70 -10.97
CA LEU A 144 -10.81 -30.18 -12.25
C LEU A 144 -9.99 -31.34 -12.83
N CYS A 145 -8.66 -31.25 -12.79
CA CYS A 145 -7.79 -32.33 -13.23
C CYS A 145 -7.97 -33.62 -12.41
N GLN A 146 -8.17 -33.49 -11.09
CA GLN A 146 -8.41 -34.64 -10.21
C GLN A 146 -9.77 -35.30 -10.47
N LEU A 147 -10.82 -34.50 -10.71
CA LEU A 147 -12.14 -35.01 -11.06
C LEU A 147 -12.13 -35.73 -12.42
N ASN A 148 -11.46 -35.16 -13.42
CA ASN A 148 -11.39 -35.76 -14.75
C ASN A 148 -10.67 -37.13 -14.72
N LYS A 149 -9.56 -37.25 -13.97
CA LYS A 149 -8.88 -38.54 -13.79
C LYS A 149 -9.74 -39.60 -13.12
N LYS A 150 -10.70 -39.20 -12.27
CA LYS A 150 -11.63 -40.15 -11.63
C LYS A 150 -12.78 -40.58 -12.54
N MET A 151 -13.03 -39.87 -13.64
CA MET A 151 -14.11 -40.16 -14.60
C MET A 151 -13.67 -40.99 -15.82
N GLU A 152 -12.38 -41.37 -15.94
CA GLU A 152 -12.00 -42.42 -16.88
C GLU A 152 -12.72 -43.71 -16.48
N THR A 153 -13.78 -44.02 -17.23
CA THR A 153 -14.65 -45.16 -17.00
C THR A 153 -13.83 -46.45 -17.02
N PRO A 154 -14.05 -47.37 -16.06
CA PRO A 154 -13.34 -48.65 -16.07
C PRO A 154 -13.61 -49.31 -17.42
N LYS A 155 -12.54 -49.78 -18.08
CA LYS A 155 -12.58 -50.44 -19.39
C LYS A 155 -13.72 -51.46 -19.37
N VAL A 156 -14.81 -51.17 -20.07
CA VAL A 156 -15.99 -52.04 -20.12
C VAL A 156 -15.57 -53.30 -20.85
N VAL A 157 -15.28 -54.36 -20.09
CA VAL A 157 -15.04 -55.68 -20.65
C VAL A 157 -16.41 -56.25 -20.98
N TYR A 158 -16.81 -56.18 -22.25
CA TYR A 158 -17.98 -56.91 -22.71
C TYR A 158 -17.72 -58.40 -22.56
N SER A 159 -18.45 -59.07 -21.66
CA SER A 159 -18.42 -60.53 -21.59
C SER A 159 -19.07 -61.09 -22.86
N SER A 160 -18.54 -62.21 -23.36
CA SER A 160 -19.07 -62.90 -24.55
C SER A 160 -20.51 -63.41 -24.38
N GLU A 161 -21.03 -63.42 -23.16
CA GLU A 161 -22.40 -63.84 -22.82
C GLU A 161 -23.46 -62.80 -23.21
N ALA A 162 -23.10 -61.51 -23.34
CA ALA A 162 -24.04 -60.46 -23.75
C ALA A 162 -24.50 -60.58 -25.22
N LYS A 163 -23.83 -61.42 -26.04
CA LYS A 163 -24.23 -61.71 -27.42
C LYS A 163 -25.44 -62.65 -27.52
N ALA A 164 -25.87 -63.25 -26.39
CA ALA A 164 -26.97 -64.21 -26.33
C ALA A 164 -28.32 -63.57 -25.95
N GLY A 165 -28.63 -62.38 -26.46
CA GLY A 165 -29.99 -61.89 -26.72
C GLY A 165 -31.05 -61.96 -25.60
N ASN A 166 -30.68 -62.05 -24.32
CA ASN A 166 -31.65 -62.08 -23.23
C ASN A 166 -31.53 -60.80 -22.38
N TYR A 167 -32.36 -59.82 -22.69
CA TYR A 167 -32.53 -58.61 -21.87
C TYR A 167 -33.87 -58.69 -21.16
N THR A 168 -33.86 -58.71 -19.83
CA THR A 168 -35.04 -58.40 -19.01
C THR A 168 -35.19 -56.88 -18.96
N SER A 169 -36.30 -56.37 -19.48
CA SER A 169 -36.64 -54.95 -19.42
C SER A 169 -36.82 -54.53 -17.97
N LEU A 170 -36.06 -53.53 -17.51
CA LEU A 170 -36.30 -52.85 -16.25
C LEU A 170 -37.55 -51.98 -16.42
N THR A 171 -38.66 -52.43 -15.82
CA THR A 171 -39.89 -51.64 -15.73
C THR A 171 -39.64 -50.40 -14.88
N GLU A 172 -39.96 -49.23 -15.43
CA GLU A 172 -39.91 -47.93 -14.78
C GLU A 172 -40.78 -47.91 -13.51
N ALA A 173 -40.25 -47.36 -12.41
CA ALA A 173 -40.97 -47.25 -11.13
C ALA A 173 -42.03 -46.14 -11.22
N PRO A 174 -43.25 -46.32 -10.68
CA PRO A 174 -44.30 -45.31 -10.76
C PRO A 174 -44.00 -44.13 -9.82
N GLU A 175 -44.17 -42.92 -10.34
CA GLU A 175 -44.23 -41.68 -9.57
C GLU A 175 -45.42 -41.74 -8.59
N THR A 176 -45.13 -41.72 -7.29
CA THR A 176 -46.14 -41.44 -6.27
C THR A 176 -46.14 -39.94 -5.95
N GLU A 177 -47.23 -39.28 -6.36
CA GLU A 177 -47.71 -38.00 -5.83
C GLU A 177 -47.85 -38.05 -4.30
N ILE A 178 -47.44 -36.97 -3.63
CA ILE A 178 -47.91 -36.64 -2.29
C ILE A 178 -48.36 -35.17 -2.31
N THR A 179 -49.67 -34.98 -2.32
CA THR A 179 -50.37 -33.86 -1.64
C THR A 179 -50.68 -34.25 -0.22
#